data_AF-A0A1Q6DLI5-F1
#
_entry.id   AF-A0A1Q6DLI5-F1
#
_cell.length_a   1.000
_cell.length_b   1.000
_cell.length_c   1.000
_cell.angle_alpha   90.00
_cell.angle_beta   90.00
_cell.angle_gamma   90.00
#
_symmetry.space_group_name_H-M   'P 1'
#
loop_
_entity.id
_entity.type
_entity.pdbx_description
1 polymer ?
#
loop_
_entity_poly.entity_id
_entity_poly.type
_entity_poly.pdbx_seq_one_letter_code
_entity_poly.pdbx_strand_id
1 'polypeptide(L)' 'MIVKLVGIFFVVLGTIVSLAFWIPGIINKKQLKGIMGSRYSLIYFIYFTNGPLLLIIGASILTFLVR' A
#
# COMPACT_ATOMS: atom_id res chain seq x y z
N MET A 1 13.13 -18.67 -7.25
CA MET A 1 11.73 -18.48 -7.71
C MET A 1 10.82 -17.91 -6.63
N ILE A 2 10.79 -18.46 -5.41
CA ILE A 2 9.89 -18.01 -4.33
C ILE A 2 10.11 -16.54 -3.94
N VAL A 3 11.37 -16.12 -3.73
CA VAL A 3 11.70 -14.73 -3.38
C VAL A 3 11.27 -13.72 -4.44
N LYS A 4 11.35 -14.09 -5.74
CA LYS A 4 10.84 -13.28 -6.85
C LYS A 4 9.33 -13.07 -6.75
N LEU A 5 8.56 -14.13 -6.51
CA LEU A 5 7.11 -14.06 -6.36
C LEU A 5 6.72 -13.18 -5.17
N VAL A 6 7.41 -13.33 -4.05
CA VAL A 6 7.20 -12.50 -2.85
C VAL A 6 7.47 -11.02 -3.15
N GLY A 7 8.58 -10.70 -3.82
CA GLY A 7 8.90 -9.33 -4.23
C GLY A 7 7.84 -8.73 -5.15
N ILE A 8 7.40 -9.47 -6.17
CA ILE A 8 6.33 -9.04 -7.09
C ILE A 8 5.03 -8.79 -6.31
N PHE A 9 4.65 -9.68 -5.41
CA PHE A 9 3.45 -9.55 -4.59
C PHE A 9 3.47 -8.25 -3.76
N PHE A 10 4.60 -7.95 -3.12
CA PHE A 10 4.78 -6.72 -2.35
C PHE A 10 4.71 -5.46 -3.22
N VAL A 11 5.33 -5.47 -4.41
CA VAL A 11 5.25 -4.34 -5.36
C VAL A 11 3.80 -4.12 -5.80
N VAL A 12 3.09 -5.18 -6.21
CA VAL A 12 1.72 -5.08 -6.70
C VAL A 12 0.78 -4.56 -5.62
N LEU A 13 0.81 -5.16 -4.42
CA LEU A 13 -0.03 -4.71 -3.31
C LEU A 13 0.32 -3.30 -2.85
N GLY A 14 1.62 -3.00 -2.70
CA GLY A 14 2.09 -1.68 -2.30
C GLY A 14 1.64 -0.61 -3.31
N THR A 15 1.68 -0.92 -4.61
CA THR A 15 1.21 -0.02 -5.67
C THR A 15 -0.30 0.20 -5.57
N ILE A 16 -1.10 -0.86 -5.47
CA ILE A 16 -2.57 -0.75 -5.40
C ILE A 16 -2.98 0.09 -4.18
N VAL A 17 -2.42 -0.21 -3.00
CA VAL A 17 -2.74 0.51 -1.76
C VAL A 17 -2.27 1.97 -1.84
N SER A 18 -1.06 2.21 -2.36
CA SER A 18 -0.55 3.58 -2.54
C SER A 18 -1.46 4.38 -3.45
N LEU A 19 -1.78 3.87 -4.63
CA LEU A 19 -2.64 4.56 -5.59
C LEU A 19 -4.02 4.84 -4.98
N ALA A 20 -4.63 3.86 -4.33
CA ALA A 20 -5.97 4.00 -3.78
C ALA A 20 -6.06 5.08 -2.67
N PHE A 21 -4.99 5.26 -1.88
CA PHE A 21 -4.97 6.21 -0.76
C PHE A 21 -4.32 7.57 -1.08
N TRP A 22 -3.37 7.60 -2.03
CA TRP A 22 -2.68 8.82 -2.46
C TRP A 22 -3.43 9.56 -3.56
N ILE A 23 -4.03 8.85 -4.53
CA ILE A 23 -4.72 9.51 -5.64
C ILE A 23 -6.09 10.00 -5.14
N PRO A 24 -6.33 11.33 -5.15
CA PRO A 24 -7.64 11.85 -4.82
C PRO A 24 -8.65 11.41 -5.87
N GLY A 25 -9.79 10.86 -5.44
CA GLY A 25 -10.88 10.44 -6.32
C GLY A 25 -11.02 8.93 -6.52
N ILE A 26 -10.01 8.11 -6.18
CA ILE A 26 -10.13 6.64 -6.24
C ILE A 26 -10.98 6.13 -5.07
N ILE A 27 -10.68 6.59 -3.85
CA ILE A 27 -11.46 6.25 -2.65
C ILE A 27 -12.30 7.47 -2.22
N ASN A 28 -13.59 7.24 -2.01
CA ASN A 28 -14.46 8.22 -1.38
C ASN A 28 -14.14 8.34 0.12
N LYS A 29 -13.25 9.27 0.45
CA LYS A 29 -12.80 9.54 1.83
C LYS A 29 -13.95 9.88 2.79
N LYS A 30 -15.03 10.54 2.31
CA LYS A 30 -16.19 10.89 3.14
C LYS A 30 -16.96 9.64 3.57
N GLN A 31 -17.24 8.75 2.63
CA GLN A 31 -17.93 7.49 2.90
C GLN A 31 -17.07 6.56 3.77
N LEU A 32 -15.77 6.49 3.49
CA LEU A 32 -14.82 5.70 4.29
C LEU A 32 -14.73 6.22 5.73
N LYS A 33 -14.72 7.55 5.92
CA LYS A 33 -14.77 8.18 7.25
C LYS A 33 -16.08 7.89 7.97
N GLY A 34 -17.21 7.86 7.25
CA GLY A 34 -18.51 7.47 7.81
C GLY A 34 -18.54 6.03 8.32
N ILE A 35 -17.91 5.10 7.60
CA ILE A 35 -17.83 3.69 8.00
C ILE A 35 -16.86 3.48 9.17
N MET A 36 -15.69 4.13 9.13
CA MET A 36 -14.62 3.92 10.12
C MET A 36 -14.77 4.75 11.39
N GLY A 37 -15.60 5.80 11.38
CA GLY A 37 -15.83 6.69 12.51
C GLY A 37 -14.55 7.34 13.03
N SER A 38 -14.35 7.32 14.36
CA SER A 38 -13.18 7.91 15.03
C SER A 38 -11.85 7.25 14.65
N ARG A 39 -11.86 5.98 14.21
CA ARG A 39 -10.66 5.22 13.84
C ARG A 39 -10.14 5.59 12.45
N TYR A 40 -10.93 6.33 11.66
CA TYR A 40 -10.58 6.70 10.29
C TYR A 40 -9.19 7.33 10.18
N SER A 41 -8.85 8.28 11.06
CA SER A 41 -7.58 9.00 10.94
C SER A 41 -6.37 8.07 11.14
N LEU A 42 -6.46 7.16 12.10
CA LEU A 42 -5.40 6.20 12.40
C LEU A 42 -5.27 5.17 11.26
N ILE A 43 -6.41 4.63 10.79
CA ILE A 43 -6.44 3.67 9.69
C ILE A 43 -5.93 4.30 8.40
N TYR A 44 -6.38 5.52 8.08
CA TYR A 44 -5.92 6.27 6.92
C TYR A 44 -4.41 6.50 6.97
N PHE A 45 -3.86 6.91 8.12
CA PHE A 45 -2.42 7.11 8.30
C PHE A 45 -1.63 5.82 8.08
N ILE A 46 -2.11 4.70 8.65
CA ILE A 46 -1.51 3.37 8.47
C ILE A 46 -1.48 3.01 6.98
N TYR A 47 -2.61 3.05 6.27
CA TYR A 47 -2.65 2.66 4.85
C TYR A 47 -1.90 3.63 3.93
N PHE A 48 -1.96 4.92 4.21
CA PHE A 48 -1.26 5.95 3.44
C PHE A 48 0.26 5.80 3.51
N THR A 49 0.78 5.35 4.65
CA THR A 49 2.23 5.14 4.88
C THR A 49 2.67 3.75 4.46
N ASN A 50 1.87 2.73 4.75
CA ASN A 50 2.24 1.34 4.53
C ASN A 50 2.18 0.92 3.06
N GLY A 51 1.30 1.51 2.25
CA GLY A 51 1.29 1.27 0.80
C GLY A 51 2.65 1.55 0.16
N PRO A 52 3.19 2.77 0.29
CA PRO A 52 4.51 3.12 -0.24
C PRO A 52 5.63 2.26 0.36
N LEU A 53 5.54 1.95 1.66
CA LEU A 53 6.52 1.11 2.35
C LEU A 53 6.56 -0.32 1.78
N LEU A 54 5.40 -0.94 1.55
CA LEU A 54 5.29 -2.25 0.90
C LEU A 54 5.89 -2.24 -0.51
N LEU A 55 5.69 -1.14 -1.24
CA LEU A 55 6.24 -0.96 -2.59
C LEU A 55 7.78 -0.88 -2.53
N ILE A 56 8.33 -0.09 -1.61
CA ILE A 56 9.78 0.04 -1.39
C ILE A 56 10.38 -1.31 -0.99
N ILE A 57 9.74 -2.05 -0.09
CA ILE A 57 10.20 -3.38 0.34
C ILE A 57 10.21 -4.34 -0.85
N GLY A 58 9.10 -4.41 -1.61
CA GLY A 58 9.00 -5.27 -2.78
C GLY A 58 10.04 -4.94 -3.85
N ALA A 59 10.23 -3.65 -4.15
CA ALA A 59 11.24 -3.19 -5.10
C ALA A 59 12.65 -3.55 -4.61
N SER A 60 12.94 -3.34 -3.33
CA SER A 60 14.24 -3.70 -2.73
C SER A 60 14.52 -5.19 -2.82
N ILE A 61 13.52 -6.05 -2.54
CA ILE A 61 13.67 -7.51 -2.69
C ILE A 61 14.00 -7.88 -4.14
N LEU A 62 13.29 -7.29 -5.12
CA LEU A 62 13.50 -7.58 -6.53
C LEU A 62 14.84 -7.05 -7.06
N THR A 63 15.35 -5.94 -6.53
CA THR A 63 16.61 -5.32 -6.97
C THR A 63 17.83 -5.93 -6.28
N PHE A 64 17.75 -6.23 -4.99
CA PHE A 64 18.92 -6.62 -4.18
C PHE A 64 18.99 -8.11 -3.84
N LEU A 65 17.86 -8.78 -3.60
CA LEU A 65 17.83 -10.18 -3.15
C LEU A 65 17.66 -11.19 -4.28
N VAL A 66 17.22 -10.72 -5.43
CA VAL A 66 16.85 -11.56 -6.59
C VAL A 66 17.92 -11.52 -7.70
N ARG A 67 18.92 -10.67 -7.52
CA ARG A 67 20.00 -10.44 -8.48
C ARG A 67 21.00 -11.60 -8.50
#